data_AF-A0A1K0IQ98-F1
#
_entry.id   AF-A0A1K0IQ98-F1
#
_cell.length_a   1.000
_cell.length_b   1.000
_cell.length_c   1.000
_cell.angle_alpha   90.00
_cell.angle_beta   90.00
_cell.angle_gamma   90.00
#
_symmetry.space_group_name_H-M   'P 1'
#
loop_
_entity.id
_entity.type
_entity.pdbx_description
1 polymer ?
#
loop_
_entity_poly.entity_id
_entity_poly.type
_entity_poly.pdbx_seq_one_letter_code
_entity_poly.pdbx_strand_id
1 'polypeptide(L)'
;MKPLEIKAVVVAAAAALLLGAVGGWVVQGWRMGGQVQQLRAAQANQREEQATALAAASEAARTEEQRRTAEQRGIANAAAKERDQALADARTAGAVAEQLRVRAAKLAAAARAASNTAAASGGASAGDPLDVLANVLSRADQRAGILVEYADAARIAGQACERAYDSLTEARKPGKGS
;
A
#
# COMPACT_ATOMS: atom_id res chain seq x y z
N MET A 1 82.78 1.85 -59.66
CA MET A 1 82.04 2.71 -58.70
C MET A 1 82.90 2.92 -57.46
N LYS A 2 83.00 4.15 -56.95
CA LYS A 2 83.84 4.49 -55.79
C LYS A 2 83.12 4.09 -54.48
N PRO A 3 83.83 3.65 -53.42
CA PRO A 3 83.22 3.15 -52.18
C PRO A 3 82.37 4.19 -51.43
N LEU A 4 82.57 5.48 -51.68
CA LEU A 4 81.75 6.56 -51.11
C LEU A 4 80.32 6.61 -51.70
N GLU A 5 80.13 6.29 -52.98
CA GLU A 5 78.79 6.36 -53.59
C GLU A 5 77.90 5.20 -53.15
N ILE A 6 78.48 4.03 -52.92
CA ILE A 6 77.75 2.87 -52.36
C ILE A 6 77.21 3.20 -50.96
N LYS A 7 78.01 3.87 -50.11
CA LYS A 7 77.58 4.29 -48.78
C LYS A 7 76.43 5.30 -48.83
N ALA A 8 76.51 6.28 -49.74
CA ALA A 8 75.46 7.29 -49.90
C ALA A 8 74.11 6.68 -50.33
N VAL A 9 74.13 5.74 -51.28
CA VAL A 9 72.93 5.03 -51.74
C VAL A 9 72.31 4.19 -50.63
N VAL A 10 73.12 3.49 -49.84
CA VAL A 10 72.64 2.67 -48.71
C VAL A 10 71.99 3.54 -47.62
N VAL A 11 72.59 4.68 -47.27
CA VAL A 11 72.03 5.60 -46.27
C VAL A 11 70.71 6.21 -46.76
N ALA A 12 70.64 6.63 -48.02
CA ALA A 12 69.41 7.17 -48.60
C ALA A 12 68.28 6.14 -48.64
N ALA A 13 68.58 4.89 -49.01
CA ALA A 13 67.61 3.79 -49.00
C ALA A 13 67.11 3.48 -47.57
N ALA A 14 68.00 3.47 -46.58
CA ALA A 14 67.63 3.27 -45.19
C ALA A 14 66.75 4.41 -44.65
N ALA A 15 67.07 5.66 -44.97
CA ALA A 15 66.27 6.82 -44.57
C ALA A 15 64.87 6.79 -45.21
N ALA A 16 64.77 6.41 -46.49
CA ALA A 16 63.49 6.25 -47.19
C ALA A 16 62.63 5.14 -46.57
N LEU A 17 63.23 4.01 -46.21
CA LEU A 17 62.54 2.91 -45.51
C LEU A 17 62.03 3.35 -44.13
N LEU A 18 62.84 4.08 -43.36
CA LEU A 18 62.43 4.58 -42.05
C LEU A 18 61.28 5.58 -42.15
N LEU A 19 61.35 6.54 -43.08
CA LEU A 19 60.28 7.51 -43.31
C LEU A 19 58.98 6.84 -43.77
N GLY A 20 59.07 5.82 -44.64
CA GLY A 20 57.92 5.03 -45.06
C GLY A 20 57.27 4.25 -43.92
N ALA A 21 58.08 3.65 -43.04
CA ALA A 21 57.60 2.93 -41.86
C ALA A 21 56.92 3.86 -40.85
N VAL A 22 57.52 5.02 -40.55
CA VAL A 22 56.96 6.02 -39.63
C VAL A 22 55.67 6.63 -40.20
N GLY A 23 55.69 7.01 -41.48
CA GLY A 23 54.51 7.54 -42.16
C GLY A 23 53.35 6.54 -42.19
N GLY A 24 53.65 5.28 -42.53
CA GLY A 24 52.67 4.19 -42.47
C GLY A 24 52.08 3.97 -41.08
N TRP A 25 52.91 4.03 -40.04
CA TRP A 25 52.48 3.91 -38.64
C TRP A 25 51.56 5.05 -38.19
N VAL A 26 51.91 6.30 -38.53
CA VAL A 26 51.09 7.48 -38.19
C VAL A 26 49.73 7.44 -38.89
N VAL A 27 49.72 7.11 -40.20
CA VAL A 27 48.48 7.01 -40.98
C VAL A 27 47.59 5.87 -40.45
N GLN A 28 48.17 4.73 -40.07
CA GLN A 28 47.39 3.68 -39.41
C GLN A 28 46.87 4.13 -38.04
N GLY A 29 47.68 4.84 -37.25
CA GLY A 29 47.26 5.41 -35.98
C GLY A 29 46.05 6.33 -36.11
N TRP A 30 46.02 7.19 -37.13
CA TRP A 30 44.86 8.06 -37.41
C TRP A 30 43.62 7.26 -37.81
N ARG A 31 43.79 6.23 -38.65
CA ARG A 31 42.68 5.37 -39.08
C ARG A 31 42.07 4.56 -37.93
N MET A 32 42.92 4.02 -37.05
CA MET A 32 42.50 3.32 -35.83
C MET A 32 41.85 4.28 -34.82
N GLY A 33 42.38 5.50 -34.68
CA GLY A 33 41.81 6.55 -33.83
C GLY A 33 40.36 6.86 -34.21
N GLY A 34 40.07 7.01 -35.50
CA GLY A 34 38.69 7.23 -35.98
C GLY A 34 37.73 6.11 -35.59
N GLN A 35 38.15 4.85 -35.76
CA GLN A 35 37.33 3.68 -35.37
C GLN A 35 37.09 3.60 -33.86
N VAL A 36 38.11 3.90 -33.06
CA VAL A 36 37.98 3.92 -31.60
C VAL A 36 37.02 5.01 -31.14
N GLN A 37 37.05 6.19 -31.76
CA GLN A 37 36.10 7.26 -31.42
C GLN A 37 34.66 6.90 -31.80
N GLN A 38 34.45 6.26 -32.95
CA GLN A 38 33.11 5.75 -33.31
C GLN A 38 32.64 4.68 -32.32
N LEU A 39 33.53 3.78 -31.91
CA LEU A 39 33.20 2.75 -30.91
C LEU A 39 32.83 3.37 -29.56
N ARG A 40 33.59 4.36 -29.09
CA ARG A 40 33.30 5.10 -27.86
C ARG A 40 32.00 5.87 -27.95
N ALA A 41 31.72 6.52 -29.08
CA ALA A 41 30.46 7.23 -29.32
C ALA A 41 29.27 6.26 -29.32
N ALA A 42 29.39 5.11 -30.00
CA ALA A 42 28.37 4.07 -29.99
C ALA A 42 28.13 3.52 -28.56
N GLN A 43 29.20 3.28 -27.80
CA GLN A 43 29.09 2.87 -26.40
C GLN A 43 28.47 3.94 -25.50
N ALA A 44 28.79 5.21 -25.71
CA ALA A 44 28.18 6.32 -24.97
C ALA A 44 26.68 6.40 -25.25
N ASN A 45 26.27 6.34 -26.51
CA ASN A 45 24.87 6.34 -26.91
C ASN A 45 24.12 5.14 -26.30
N GLN A 46 24.70 3.93 -26.34
CA GLN A 46 24.09 2.76 -25.72
C GLN A 46 23.93 2.90 -24.20
N ARG A 47 24.91 3.50 -23.51
CA ARG A 47 24.82 3.75 -22.06
C ARG A 47 23.74 4.76 -21.73
N GLU A 48 23.59 5.80 -22.55
CA GLU A 48 22.55 6.81 -22.39
C GLU A 48 21.16 6.22 -22.65
N GLU A 49 21.00 5.44 -23.71
CA GLU A 49 19.77 4.68 -23.99
C GLU A 49 19.42 3.72 -22.84
N GLN A 50 20.40 3.01 -22.29
CA GLN A 50 20.19 2.16 -21.12
C GLN A 50 19.81 2.97 -19.88
N ALA A 51 20.48 4.09 -19.62
CA ALA A 51 20.20 4.94 -18.47
C ALA A 51 18.79 5.56 -18.55
N THR A 52 18.38 6.03 -19.72
CA THR A 52 17.04 6.58 -19.97
C THR A 52 15.97 5.48 -19.88
N ALA A 53 16.21 4.29 -20.44
CA ALA A 53 15.30 3.15 -20.32
C ALA A 53 15.13 2.70 -18.85
N LEU A 54 16.21 2.65 -18.08
CA LEU A 54 16.17 2.32 -16.65
C LEU A 54 15.44 3.41 -15.85
N ALA A 55 15.69 4.69 -16.15
CA ALA A 55 14.99 5.80 -15.52
C ALA A 55 13.47 5.72 -15.79
N ALA A 56 13.06 5.58 -17.05
CA ALA A 56 11.66 5.44 -17.43
C ALA A 56 10.99 4.21 -16.79
N ALA A 57 11.67 3.06 -16.76
CA ALA A 57 11.17 1.87 -16.08
C ALA A 57 11.00 2.09 -14.56
N SER A 58 11.95 2.80 -13.93
CA SER A 58 11.86 3.11 -12.50
C SER A 58 10.74 4.09 -12.17
N GLU A 59 10.50 5.08 -13.03
CA GLU A 59 9.40 6.04 -12.87
C GLU A 59 8.04 5.38 -13.06
N ALA A 60 7.91 4.51 -14.07
CA ALA A 60 6.71 3.71 -14.28
C ALA A 60 6.42 2.81 -13.08
N ALA A 61 7.44 2.15 -12.52
CA ALA A 61 7.31 1.34 -11.31
C ALA A 61 6.87 2.17 -10.10
N ARG A 62 7.51 3.33 -9.86
CA ARG A 62 7.13 4.25 -8.77
C ARG A 62 5.71 4.77 -8.91
N THR A 63 5.27 5.08 -10.13
CA THR A 63 3.90 5.55 -10.39
C THR A 63 2.87 4.48 -10.03
N GLU A 64 3.14 3.22 -10.40
CA GLU A 64 2.26 2.10 -10.06
C GLU A 64 2.27 1.80 -8.55
N GLU A 65 3.42 1.86 -7.90
CA GLU A 65 3.53 1.74 -6.44
C GLU A 65 2.74 2.84 -5.72
N GLN A 66 2.83 4.09 -6.18
CA GLN A 66 2.08 5.21 -5.63
C GLN A 66 0.57 5.02 -5.81
N ARG A 67 0.14 4.57 -7.00
CA ARG A 67 -1.28 4.26 -7.28
C ARG A 67 -1.81 3.19 -6.33
N ARG A 68 -1.11 2.05 -6.21
CA ARG A 68 -1.50 0.96 -5.29
C ARG A 68 -1.53 1.42 -3.84
N THR A 69 -0.53 2.18 -3.42
CA THR A 69 -0.43 2.71 -2.06
C THR A 69 -1.58 3.68 -1.76
N ALA A 70 -1.93 4.55 -2.72
CA ALA A 70 -3.04 5.48 -2.57
C ALA A 70 -4.39 4.75 -2.43
N GLU A 71 -4.63 3.72 -3.25
CA GLU A 71 -5.84 2.89 -3.15
C GLU A 71 -5.93 2.16 -1.81
N GLN A 72 -4.85 1.50 -1.38
CA GLN A 72 -4.79 0.82 -0.07
C GLN A 72 -5.02 1.77 1.09
N ARG A 73 -4.40 2.96 1.06
CA ARG A 73 -4.65 4.02 2.06
C ARG A 73 -6.10 4.49 2.03
N GLY A 74 -6.70 4.63 0.86
CA GLY A 74 -8.11 4.99 0.70
C GLY A 74 -9.03 3.97 1.38
N ILE A 75 -8.78 2.68 1.13
CA ILE A 75 -9.54 1.57 1.73
C ILE A 75 -9.37 1.55 3.26
N ALA A 76 -8.13 1.67 3.74
CA ALA A 76 -7.83 1.71 5.17
C ALA A 76 -8.51 2.91 5.87
N ASN A 77 -8.47 4.08 5.25
CA ASN A 77 -9.12 5.29 5.77
C ASN A 77 -10.64 5.16 5.80
N ALA A 78 -11.24 4.58 4.75
CA ALA A 78 -12.68 4.33 4.72
C ALA A 78 -13.10 3.34 5.81
N ALA A 79 -12.37 2.25 5.99
CA ALA A 79 -12.63 1.27 7.04
C ALA A 79 -12.45 1.88 8.45
N ALA A 80 -11.43 2.71 8.65
CA ALA A 80 -11.23 3.41 9.91
C ALA A 80 -12.39 4.36 10.22
N LYS A 81 -12.85 5.13 9.23
CA LYS A 81 -14.00 6.03 9.39
C LYS A 81 -15.28 5.26 9.74
N GLU A 82 -15.54 4.15 9.05
CA GLU A 82 -16.71 3.30 9.31
C GLU A 82 -16.66 2.67 10.71
N ARG A 83 -15.48 2.24 11.16
CA ARG A 83 -15.27 1.74 12.52
C ARG A 83 -15.53 2.84 13.55
N ASP A 84 -15.01 4.04 13.33
CA ASP A 84 -15.17 5.14 14.28
C ASP A 84 -16.65 5.56 14.39
N GLN A 85 -17.40 5.48 13.29
CA GLN A 85 -18.87 5.65 13.28
C GLN A 85 -19.57 4.55 14.07
N ALA A 86 -19.27 3.27 13.80
CA ALA A 86 -19.86 2.15 14.54
C ALA A 86 -19.58 2.24 16.06
N LEU A 87 -18.38 2.69 16.46
CA LEU A 87 -18.06 2.93 17.86
C LEU A 87 -18.85 4.09 18.47
N ALA A 88 -19.10 5.17 17.71
CA ALA A 88 -19.94 6.28 18.17
C ALA A 88 -21.41 5.85 18.34
N ASP A 89 -21.91 5.04 17.42
CA ASP A 89 -23.26 4.48 17.45
C ASP A 89 -23.42 3.52 18.63
N ALA A 90 -22.44 2.63 18.86
CA ALA A 90 -22.41 1.72 20.01
C ALA A 90 -22.44 2.48 21.34
N ARG A 91 -21.66 3.56 21.48
CA ARG A 91 -21.69 4.42 22.68
C ARG A 91 -23.06 5.07 22.88
N THR A 92 -23.67 5.56 21.80
CA THR A 92 -25.00 6.19 21.84
C THR A 92 -26.07 5.17 22.24
N ALA A 93 -26.05 3.97 21.64
CA ALA A 93 -26.94 2.88 22.00
C ALA A 93 -26.75 2.45 23.47
N GLY A 94 -25.51 2.34 23.94
CA GLY A 94 -25.20 2.04 25.33
C GLY A 94 -25.77 3.08 26.32
N ALA A 95 -25.67 4.37 26.00
CA ALA A 95 -26.25 5.44 26.81
C ALA A 95 -27.79 5.39 26.85
N VAL A 96 -28.43 5.11 25.70
CA VAL A 96 -29.89 4.94 25.63
C VAL A 96 -30.34 3.71 26.42
N ALA A 97 -29.63 2.59 26.30
CA ALA A 97 -29.92 1.37 27.05
C ALA A 97 -29.83 1.61 28.56
N GLU A 98 -28.80 2.33 29.02
CA GLU A 98 -28.67 2.67 30.44
C GLU A 98 -29.79 3.59 30.93
N GLN A 99 -30.17 4.60 30.14
CA GLN A 99 -31.30 5.45 30.47
C GLN A 99 -32.61 4.64 30.56
N LEU A 100 -32.81 3.68 29.66
CA LEU A 100 -33.97 2.79 29.67
C LEU A 100 -33.98 1.90 30.93
N ARG A 101 -32.83 1.35 31.35
CA ARG A 101 -32.71 0.57 32.60
C ARG A 101 -33.11 1.41 33.81
N VAL A 102 -32.62 2.64 33.92
CA VAL A 102 -32.97 3.55 35.01
C VAL A 102 -34.48 3.86 35.02
N ARG A 103 -35.09 4.11 33.85
CA ARG A 103 -36.53 4.37 33.75
C ARG A 103 -37.36 3.13 34.10
N ALA A 104 -36.96 1.95 33.63
CA ALA A 104 -37.62 0.69 33.93
C ALA A 104 -37.55 0.37 35.44
N ALA A 105 -36.40 0.57 36.07
CA ALA A 105 -36.24 0.39 37.52
C ALA A 105 -37.13 1.34 38.33
N LYS A 106 -37.21 2.62 37.93
CA LYS A 106 -38.13 3.61 38.55
C LYS A 106 -39.59 3.19 38.39
N LEU A 107 -40.00 2.71 37.22
CA LEU A 107 -41.36 2.25 36.97
C LEU A 107 -41.71 1.01 37.81
N ALA A 108 -40.80 0.04 37.89
CA ALA A 108 -40.97 -1.15 38.73
C ALA A 108 -41.10 -0.78 40.21
N ALA A 109 -40.27 0.14 40.72
CA ALA A 109 -40.38 0.64 42.08
C ALA A 109 -41.71 1.38 42.34
N ALA A 110 -42.16 2.20 41.41
CA ALA A 110 -43.45 2.89 41.51
C ALA A 110 -44.65 1.91 41.50
N ALA A 111 -44.61 0.89 40.65
CA ALA A 111 -45.63 -0.16 40.60
C ALA A 111 -45.71 -0.93 41.93
N ARG A 112 -44.57 -1.26 42.54
CA ARG A 112 -44.53 -1.89 43.88
C ARG A 112 -45.15 -1.01 44.95
N ALA A 113 -44.81 0.29 44.96
CA ALA A 113 -45.35 1.23 45.93
C ALA A 113 -46.89 1.35 45.82
N ALA A 114 -47.44 1.31 44.60
CA ALA A 114 -48.87 1.31 44.35
C ALA A 114 -49.57 -0.01 44.73
N SER A 115 -48.91 -1.16 44.57
CA SER A 115 -49.47 -2.47 44.96
C SER A 115 -49.48 -2.67 46.48
N ASN A 116 -48.56 -2.04 47.22
CA ASN A 116 -48.46 -2.18 48.68
C ASN A 116 -49.59 -1.48 49.46
N THR A 117 -50.49 -0.75 48.79
CA THR A 117 -51.67 -0.12 49.42
C THR A 117 -52.90 -1.04 49.48
N ALA A 118 -52.86 -2.23 48.87
CA ALA A 118 -53.95 -3.21 48.91
C ALA A 118 -53.47 -4.53 49.55
N ALA A 119 -53.89 -4.75 50.81
CA ALA A 119 -53.80 -6.01 51.56
C ALA A 119 -52.40 -6.63 51.79
N ALA A 120 -51.89 -6.47 53.01
CA ALA A 120 -50.89 -7.37 53.56
C ALA A 120 -51.52 -8.76 53.77
N SER A 121 -51.28 -9.70 52.85
CA SER A 121 -51.55 -11.12 53.10
C SER A 121 -50.41 -11.98 52.54
N GLY A 122 -49.60 -12.50 53.46
CA GLY A 122 -49.02 -13.84 53.37
C GLY A 122 -47.84 -14.05 52.42
N GLY A 123 -46.62 -14.03 53.00
CA GLY A 123 -45.44 -14.71 52.46
C GLY A 123 -44.56 -13.84 51.57
N ALA A 124 -43.35 -13.52 52.04
CA ALA A 124 -42.30 -12.97 51.20
C ALA A 124 -41.99 -13.98 50.08
N SER A 125 -42.50 -13.74 48.87
CA SER A 125 -42.20 -14.61 47.74
C SER A 125 -40.71 -14.53 47.41
N ALA A 126 -40.10 -15.67 47.15
CA ALA A 126 -38.75 -15.75 46.63
C ALA A 126 -38.66 -14.99 45.28
N GLY A 127 -38.12 -13.77 45.30
CA GLY A 127 -37.93 -12.90 44.13
C GLY A 127 -39.23 -12.40 43.48
N ASP A 128 -39.37 -11.07 43.36
CA ASP A 128 -40.47 -10.49 42.56
C ASP A 128 -40.30 -10.89 41.08
N PRO A 129 -41.32 -11.47 40.42
CA PRO A 129 -41.28 -11.81 38.99
C PRO A 129 -40.83 -10.64 38.08
N LEU A 130 -41.11 -9.39 38.47
CA LEU A 130 -40.66 -8.21 37.73
C LEU A 130 -39.13 -8.02 37.78
N ASP A 131 -38.48 -8.37 38.90
CA ASP A 131 -37.03 -8.27 39.04
C ASP A 131 -36.31 -9.30 38.18
N VAL A 132 -36.87 -10.52 38.09
CA VAL A 132 -36.34 -11.57 37.22
C VAL A 132 -36.42 -11.13 35.75
N LEU A 133 -37.56 -10.60 35.32
CA LEU A 133 -37.74 -10.11 33.95
C LEU A 133 -36.77 -8.96 33.63
N ALA A 134 -36.60 -7.99 34.54
CA ALA A 134 -35.66 -6.90 34.38
C ALA A 134 -34.20 -7.38 34.31
N ASN A 135 -33.84 -8.39 35.11
CA ASN A 135 -32.50 -8.99 35.08
C ASN A 135 -32.22 -9.71 33.75
N VAL A 136 -33.17 -10.52 33.28
CA VAL A 136 -33.06 -11.24 32.00
C VAL A 136 -32.94 -10.27 30.83
N LEU A 137 -33.78 -9.24 30.78
CA LEU A 137 -33.73 -8.23 29.73
C LEU A 137 -32.39 -7.48 29.74
N SER A 138 -31.89 -7.11 30.92
CA SER A 138 -30.59 -6.42 31.05
C SER A 138 -29.43 -7.29 30.54
N ARG A 139 -29.39 -8.57 30.91
CA ARG A 139 -28.36 -9.52 30.43
C ARG A 139 -28.50 -9.82 28.93
N ALA A 140 -29.72 -9.91 28.42
CA ALA A 140 -29.98 -10.13 27.00
C ALA A 140 -29.50 -8.94 26.17
N ASP A 141 -29.85 -7.72 26.57
CA ASP A 141 -29.41 -6.48 25.92
C ASP A 141 -27.88 -6.32 25.96
N GLN A 142 -27.24 -6.60 27.11
CA GLN A 142 -25.79 -6.58 27.22
C GLN A 142 -25.11 -7.55 26.25
N ARG A 143 -25.63 -8.79 26.15
CA ARG A 143 -25.10 -9.79 25.20
C ARG A 143 -25.33 -9.39 23.75
N ALA A 144 -26.50 -8.81 23.45
CA ALA A 144 -26.80 -8.30 22.11
C ALA A 144 -25.82 -7.19 21.72
N GLY A 145 -25.50 -6.27 22.63
CA GLY A 145 -24.50 -5.23 22.40
C GLY A 145 -23.11 -5.79 22.05
N ILE A 146 -22.61 -6.76 22.83
CA ILE A 146 -21.33 -7.42 22.57
C ILE A 146 -21.31 -8.11 21.20
N LEU A 147 -22.42 -8.76 20.82
CA LEU A 147 -22.53 -9.43 19.53
C LEU A 147 -22.54 -8.43 18.36
N VAL A 148 -23.24 -7.31 18.51
CA VAL A 148 -23.26 -6.25 17.49
C VAL A 148 -21.87 -5.65 17.30
N GLU A 149 -21.16 -5.33 18.39
CA GLU A 149 -19.78 -4.82 18.31
C GLU A 149 -18.85 -5.76 17.54
N TYR A 150 -18.92 -7.06 17.84
CA TYR A 150 -18.14 -8.07 17.11
C TYR A 150 -18.56 -8.16 15.64
N ALA A 151 -19.87 -8.17 15.37
CA ALA A 151 -20.40 -8.28 14.02
C ALA A 151 -20.00 -7.08 13.14
N ASP A 152 -20.08 -5.85 13.67
CA ASP A 152 -19.64 -4.66 12.95
C ASP A 152 -18.14 -4.66 12.71
N ALA A 153 -17.33 -5.04 13.72
CA ALA A 153 -15.88 -5.16 13.54
C ALA A 153 -15.52 -6.18 12.45
N ALA A 154 -16.14 -7.36 12.48
CA ALA A 154 -15.93 -8.41 11.49
C ALA A 154 -16.39 -7.97 10.08
N ARG A 155 -17.56 -7.32 9.98
CA ARG A 155 -18.11 -6.81 8.73
C ARG A 155 -17.20 -5.75 8.10
N ILE A 156 -16.77 -4.76 8.87
CA ILE A 156 -15.90 -3.67 8.39
C ILE A 156 -14.55 -4.24 7.93
N ALA A 157 -13.96 -5.15 8.71
CA ALA A 157 -12.71 -5.82 8.33
C ALA A 157 -12.86 -6.67 7.06
N GLY A 158 -13.97 -7.43 6.94
CA GLY A 158 -14.27 -8.24 5.76
C GLY A 158 -14.42 -7.39 4.51
N GLN A 159 -15.23 -6.33 4.57
CA GLN A 159 -15.43 -5.42 3.43
C GLN A 159 -14.14 -4.69 3.04
N ALA A 160 -13.28 -4.35 4.01
CA ALA A 160 -11.97 -3.76 3.71
C ALA A 160 -11.06 -4.76 2.98
N CYS A 161 -11.08 -6.04 3.40
CA CYS A 161 -10.34 -7.11 2.75
C CYS A 161 -10.80 -7.33 1.31
N GLU A 162 -12.12 -7.42 1.08
CA GLU A 162 -12.71 -7.56 -0.25
C GLU A 162 -12.32 -6.40 -1.16
N ARG A 163 -12.48 -5.15 -0.69
CA ARG A 163 -12.10 -3.95 -1.45
C ARG A 163 -10.60 -3.93 -1.79
N ALA A 164 -9.74 -4.38 -0.88
CA ALA A 164 -8.29 -4.45 -1.12
C ALA A 164 -7.93 -5.57 -2.12
N TYR A 165 -8.66 -6.67 -2.09
CA TYR A 165 -8.50 -7.73 -3.08
C TYR A 165 -8.95 -7.28 -4.47
N ASP A 166 -10.10 -6.62 -4.55
CA ASP A 166 -10.65 -6.09 -5.80
C ASP A 166 -9.72 -5.04 -6.41
N SER A 167 -9.13 -4.14 -5.60
CA SER A 167 -8.19 -3.14 -6.12
C SER A 167 -6.93 -3.77 -6.73
N LEU A 168 -6.48 -4.92 -6.21
CA LEU A 168 -5.35 -5.66 -6.77
C LEU A 168 -5.74 -6.49 -8.01
N THR A 169 -6.99 -6.91 -8.11
CA THR A 169 -7.49 -7.79 -9.18
C THR A 169 -7.98 -6.99 -10.39
N GLU A 170 -8.65 -5.87 -10.18
CA GLU A 170 -9.02 -4.91 -11.24
C GLU A 170 -7.76 -4.27 -11.85
N ALA A 171 -6.74 -3.95 -11.04
CA ALA A 171 -5.44 -3.50 -11.53
C ALA A 171 -4.70 -4.56 -12.37
N ARG A 172 -5.03 -5.84 -12.20
CA ARG A 172 -4.44 -6.95 -12.98
C ARG A 172 -5.13 -7.13 -14.34
N LYS A 173 -6.39 -6.72 -14.52
CA LYS A 173 -7.05 -6.83 -15.83
C LYS A 173 -6.27 -5.93 -16.81
N PRO A 174 -5.65 -6.50 -17.86
CA PRO A 174 -5.00 -5.68 -18.86
C PRO A 174 -6.06 -4.73 -19.43
N GLY A 175 -5.75 -3.44 -19.38
CA GLY A 175 -6.67 -2.38 -19.78
C GLY A 175 -7.34 -2.73 -21.09
N LYS A 176 -8.66 -2.85 -21.06
CA LYS A 176 -9.45 -2.78 -22.28
C LYS A 176 -9.27 -1.35 -22.76
N GLY A 177 -8.30 -1.16 -23.66
CA GLY A 177 -8.02 0.11 -24.29
C GLY A 177 -9.34 0.70 -24.79
N SER A 178 -9.61 1.92 -24.33
CA SER A 178 -10.55 2.83 -24.98
C SER A 178 -9.76 3.92 -25.67
#